data_AF-A0A7S1CTD3-F1
#
_entry.id   AF-A0A7S1CTD3-F1
#
_cell.length_a   1.000
_cell.length_b   1.000
_cell.length_c   1.000
_cell.angle_alpha   90.00
_cell.angle_beta   90.00
_cell.angle_gamma   90.00
#
_symmetry.space_group_name_H-M   'P 1'
#
loop_
_entity.id
_entity.type
_entity.pdbx_description
1 polymer ?
#
loop_
_entity_poly.entity_id
_entity_poly.type
_entity_poly.pdbx_seq_one_letter_code
_entity_poly.pdbx_strand_id
1 'polypeptide(L)'
;EVMEQQTISVAKAGIIATLNARTSVLACANPVGSRYNPSMSVVENIQLPPSLMSRFDLIYLLLDKADERTDRRLARHLISLYGDPNAIGSSTSAPVPIELLREYIAYARATCHPKLTPEAAQKLANACRYA
;
A
#
# COMPACT_ATOMS: atom_id res chain seq x y z
N GLU A 1 10.83 12.33 -9.82
CA GLU A 1 10.29 13.71 -9.95
C GLU A 1 8.80 13.71 -9.67
N VAL A 2 8.02 12.98 -10.46
CA VAL A 2 6.56 12.90 -10.39
C VAL A 2 6.00 12.50 -9.02
N MET A 3 6.58 11.50 -8.35
CA MET A 3 6.08 11.04 -7.04
C MET A 3 6.19 12.11 -5.94
N GLU A 4 7.21 12.95 -6.00
CA GLU A 4 7.48 13.98 -4.98
C GLU A 4 6.74 15.28 -5.30
N GLN A 5 6.87 15.75 -6.54
CA GLN A 5 6.34 17.03 -6.98
C GLN A 5 4.88 16.94 -7.45
N GLN A 6 4.39 15.73 -7.70
CA GLN A 6 3.04 15.47 -8.24
C GLN A 6 2.80 16.19 -9.58
N THR A 7 3.87 16.43 -10.35
CA THR A 7 3.84 17.09 -11.66
C THR A 7 4.77 16.40 -12.65
N ILE A 8 4.42 16.45 -13.93
CA ILE A 8 5.22 15.93 -15.04
C ILE A 8 5.58 17.10 -15.96
N SER A 9 6.86 17.30 -16.22
CA SER A 9 7.35 18.23 -17.24
C SER A 9 7.58 17.47 -18.55
N VAL A 10 6.99 17.96 -19.65
CA VAL A 10 7.17 17.38 -20.98
C VAL A 10 7.72 18.46 -21.90
N ALA A 11 8.90 18.18 -22.47
CA ALA A 11 9.52 18.99 -23.51
C ALA A 11 9.73 18.12 -24.75
N LYS A 12 8.81 18.20 -25.73
CA LYS A 12 8.89 17.42 -26.97
C LYS A 12 8.21 18.14 -28.12
N ALA A 13 8.79 18.08 -29.32
CA ALA A 13 8.24 18.68 -30.55
C ALA A 13 7.89 20.17 -30.41
N GLY A 14 8.74 20.94 -29.69
CA GLY A 14 8.51 22.37 -29.44
C GLY A 14 7.42 22.67 -28.39
N ILE A 15 6.76 21.67 -27.84
CA ILE A 15 5.81 21.82 -26.75
C ILE A 15 6.55 21.63 -25.44
N ILE A 16 6.59 22.70 -24.64
CA ILE A 16 7.06 22.69 -23.26
C ILE A 16 5.83 22.90 -22.37
N ALA A 17 5.43 21.87 -21.65
CA ALA A 17 4.25 21.91 -20.79
C ALA A 17 4.51 21.18 -19.46
N THR A 18 3.88 21.69 -18.41
CA THR A 18 3.87 21.05 -17.08
C THR A 18 2.45 20.57 -16.79
N LEU A 19 2.30 19.28 -16.55
CA LEU A 19 1.03 18.61 -16.32
C LEU A 19 0.92 18.20 -14.85
N ASN A 20 -0.29 18.31 -14.30
CA ASN A 20 -0.58 17.86 -12.95
C ASN A 20 -0.73 16.34 -12.91
N ALA A 21 -0.07 15.68 -11.95
CA ALA A 21 -0.06 14.23 -11.76
C ALA A 21 -0.33 13.86 -10.29
N ARG A 22 -1.24 14.59 -9.62
CA ARG A 22 -1.75 14.27 -8.28
C ARG A 22 -2.47 12.91 -8.27
N THR A 23 -1.72 11.86 -7.99
CA THR A 23 -2.23 10.49 -7.84
C THR A 23 -1.48 9.77 -6.73
N SER A 24 -2.14 8.81 -6.09
CA SER A 24 -1.50 7.88 -5.17
C SER A 24 -0.92 6.71 -5.97
N VAL A 25 0.31 6.31 -5.66
CA VAL A 25 0.98 5.18 -6.33
C VAL A 25 0.91 3.97 -5.41
N LEU A 26 0.39 2.86 -5.95
CA LEU A 26 0.48 1.55 -5.35
C LEU A 26 1.35 0.67 -6.25
N ALA A 27 2.39 0.07 -5.68
CA ALA A 27 3.32 -0.77 -6.41
C ALA A 27 3.49 -2.12 -5.71
N CYS A 28 3.54 -3.20 -6.49
CA CYS A 28 3.91 -4.53 -6.03
C CYS A 28 5.24 -4.91 -6.68
N ALA A 29 6.18 -5.41 -5.89
CA ALA A 29 7.49 -5.86 -6.36
C ALA A 29 7.78 -7.25 -5.80
N ASN A 30 8.38 -8.10 -6.63
CA ASN A 30 8.87 -9.40 -6.22
C ASN A 30 10.37 -9.28 -5.90
N PRO A 31 10.88 -10.05 -4.93
CA PRO A 31 12.32 -10.10 -4.66
C PRO A 31 13.07 -10.74 -5.83
N VAL A 32 14.34 -10.34 -6.03
CA VAL A 32 15.18 -10.77 -7.17
C VAL A 32 15.26 -12.30 -7.29
N GLY A 33 15.43 -12.98 -6.16
CA GLY A 33 15.55 -14.45 -6.10
C GLY A 33 14.22 -15.21 -6.07
N SER A 34 13.08 -14.56 -6.36
CA SER A 34 11.71 -15.09 -6.18
C SER A 34 11.32 -15.45 -4.74
N ARG A 35 12.28 -15.60 -3.84
CA ARG A 35 12.11 -15.69 -2.39
C ARG A 35 12.90 -14.59 -1.70
N TYR A 36 12.29 -14.04 -0.65
CA TYR A 36 12.96 -13.08 0.20
C TYR A 36 14.02 -13.78 1.06
N ASN A 37 15.26 -13.28 1.03
CA ASN A 37 16.35 -13.77 1.87
C ASN A 37 16.47 -12.91 3.15
N PRO A 38 16.16 -13.45 4.35
CA PRO A 38 16.25 -12.70 5.60
C PRO A 38 17.67 -12.25 5.95
N SER A 39 18.69 -12.89 5.38
CA SER A 39 20.10 -12.56 5.63
C SER A 39 20.58 -11.34 4.83
N MET A 40 19.81 -10.89 3.84
CA MET A 40 20.12 -9.73 3.00
C MET A 40 19.26 -8.53 3.41
N SER A 41 19.76 -7.31 3.15
CA SER A 41 18.97 -6.11 3.41
C SER A 41 17.75 -6.03 2.48
N VAL A 42 16.76 -5.21 2.86
CA VAL A 42 15.56 -4.98 2.04
C VAL A 42 15.93 -4.41 0.67
N VAL A 43 16.91 -3.50 0.64
CA VAL A 43 17.38 -2.84 -0.59
C VAL A 43 17.96 -3.84 -1.56
N GLU A 44 18.79 -4.76 -1.06
CA GLU A 44 19.43 -5.80 -1.87
C GLU A 44 18.42 -6.87 -2.34
N ASN A 45 17.41 -7.20 -1.52
CA ASN A 45 16.38 -8.17 -1.88
C ASN A 45 15.49 -7.68 -3.03
N ILE A 46 15.17 -6.38 -3.09
CA ILE A 46 14.24 -5.81 -4.08
C ILE A 46 14.99 -5.21 -5.28
N GLN A 47 16.26 -4.83 -5.12
CA GLN A 47 17.09 -4.20 -6.15
C GLN A 47 16.50 -2.90 -6.70
N LEU A 48 15.83 -2.12 -5.84
CA LEU A 48 15.39 -0.77 -6.18
C LEU A 48 16.45 0.26 -5.82
N PRO A 49 16.65 1.30 -6.66
CA PRO A 49 17.50 2.42 -6.32
C PRO A 49 17.04 3.04 -4.97
N PRO A 50 17.95 3.32 -4.02
CA PRO A 50 17.59 3.92 -2.74
C PRO A 50 16.81 5.23 -2.87
N SER A 51 17.09 5.99 -3.94
CA SER A 51 16.41 7.25 -4.27
C SER A 51 14.95 7.10 -4.70
N LEU A 52 14.54 5.91 -5.15
CA LEU A 52 13.15 5.59 -5.47
C LEU A 52 12.47 4.97 -4.23
N MET A 53 13.18 4.11 -3.51
CA MET A 53 12.67 3.47 -2.29
C MET A 53 12.30 4.49 -1.22
N SER A 54 13.12 5.53 -1.03
CA SER A 54 12.86 6.62 -0.07
C SER A 54 11.62 7.47 -0.42
N ARG A 55 11.11 7.41 -1.66
CA ARG A 55 9.92 8.16 -2.09
C ARG A 55 8.61 7.42 -1.80
N PHE A 56 8.68 6.18 -1.32
CA PHE A 56 7.49 5.47 -0.86
C PHE A 56 7.30 5.73 0.63
N ASP A 57 6.15 6.29 1.00
CA ASP A 57 5.82 6.56 2.40
C ASP A 57 5.71 5.26 3.22
N LEU A 58 5.24 4.18 2.60
CA LEU A 58 5.01 2.89 3.23
C LEU A 58 5.54 1.76 2.34
N ILE A 59 6.34 0.87 2.93
CA ILE A 59 6.85 -0.34 2.29
C ILE A 59 6.43 -1.54 3.14
N TYR A 60 5.62 -2.43 2.56
CA TYR A 60 5.17 -3.65 3.22
C TYR A 60 5.89 -4.86 2.65
N LEU A 61 6.54 -5.64 3.53
CA LEU A 61 7.15 -6.91 3.17
C LEU A 61 6.18 -8.05 3.49
N LEU A 62 5.66 -8.69 2.44
CA LEU A 62 4.82 -9.88 2.55
C LEU A 62 5.73 -11.12 2.47
N LEU A 63 6.05 -11.69 3.64
CA LEU A 63 6.90 -12.88 3.75
C LEU A 63 6.04 -14.14 3.82
N ASP A 64 6.27 -15.06 2.89
CA ASP A 64 5.72 -16.40 2.94
C ASP A 64 6.53 -17.27 3.91
N LYS A 65 5.98 -17.51 5.10
CA LYS A 65 6.55 -18.39 6.12
C LYS A 65 5.67 -19.63 6.22
N ALA A 66 6.26 -20.80 5.96
CA ALA A 66 5.57 -22.07 6.10
C ALA A 66 5.13 -22.27 7.57
N ASP A 67 3.82 -22.33 7.79
CA ASP A 67 3.21 -22.58 9.09
C ASP A 67 1.95 -23.42 8.87
N GLU A 68 1.99 -24.67 9.34
CA GLU A 68 0.91 -25.64 9.14
C GLU A 68 -0.45 -25.12 9.62
N ARG A 69 -0.49 -24.34 10.71
CA ARG A 69 -1.75 -23.81 11.24
C ARG A 69 -2.32 -22.73 10.32
N THR A 70 -1.49 -21.81 9.87
CA THR A 70 -1.87 -20.72 8.97
C THR A 70 -2.23 -21.26 7.59
N ASP A 71 -1.43 -22.18 7.05
CA ASP A 71 -1.65 -22.82 5.75
C ASP A 71 -2.94 -23.62 5.74
N ARG A 72 -3.22 -24.39 6.81
CA ARG A 72 -4.48 -25.14 6.94
C ARG A 72 -5.69 -24.20 7.04
N ARG A 73 -5.57 -23.06 7.73
CA ARG A 73 -6.64 -22.04 7.78
C ARG A 73 -6.89 -21.43 6.41
N LEU A 74 -5.84 -21.08 5.68
CA LEU A 74 -5.91 -20.52 4.34
C LEU A 74 -6.52 -21.51 3.34
N ALA A 75 -6.07 -22.78 3.36
CA ALA A 75 -6.63 -23.84 2.53
C ALA A 75 -8.12 -24.06 2.78
N ARG A 76 -8.56 -24.11 4.05
CA ARG A 76 -9.99 -24.20 4.38
C ARG A 76 -10.79 -23.01 3.85
N HIS A 77 -10.22 -21.80 3.94
CA HIS A 77 -10.87 -20.60 3.42
C HIS A 77 -11.00 -20.64 1.89
N LEU A 78 -9.96 -21.06 1.18
CA LEU A 78 -10.00 -21.25 -0.27
C LEU A 78 -11.05 -22.30 -0.68
N ILE A 79 -11.12 -23.43 0.03
CA ILE A 79 -12.15 -24.45 -0.21
C ILE A 79 -13.55 -23.87 0.06
N SER A 80 -13.74 -23.05 1.10
CA SER A 80 -15.04 -22.43 1.37
C SER A 80 -15.48 -21.42 0.29
N LEU A 81 -14.51 -20.78 -0.39
CA LEU A 81 -14.77 -19.83 -1.47
C LEU A 81 -15.14 -20.52 -2.78
N TYR A 82 -14.43 -21.61 -3.12
CA TYR A 82 -14.52 -22.25 -4.43
C TYR A 82 -15.21 -23.63 -4.43
N GLY A 83 -15.46 -24.19 -3.26
CA GLY A 83 -16.00 -25.55 -3.09
C GLY A 83 -17.51 -25.66 -3.26
N ASP A 84 -18.25 -24.55 -3.16
CA ASP A 84 -19.69 -24.51 -3.41
C ASP A 84 -19.97 -23.47 -4.50
N PRO A 85 -20.44 -23.85 -5.71
CA PRO A 85 -20.72 -22.91 -6.79
C PRO A 85 -21.84 -21.91 -6.44
N ASN A 86 -22.66 -22.22 -5.41
CA ASN A 86 -23.67 -21.32 -4.86
C ASN A 86 -23.15 -20.45 -3.69
N ALA A 87 -21.93 -20.69 -3.19
CA ALA A 87 -21.30 -19.92 -2.10
C ALA A 87 -20.52 -18.69 -2.58
N ILE A 88 -20.55 -18.37 -3.88
CA ILE A 88 -19.85 -17.22 -4.50
C ILE A 88 -20.28 -15.85 -3.89
N GLY A 89 -21.27 -15.82 -2.99
CA GLY A 89 -21.63 -14.65 -2.17
C GLY A 89 -21.52 -14.82 -0.65
N SER A 90 -21.03 -15.95 -0.13
CA SER A 90 -21.12 -16.30 1.31
C SER A 90 -19.80 -16.24 2.08
N SER A 91 -18.75 -15.68 1.50
CA SER A 91 -17.48 -15.53 2.21
C SER A 91 -17.56 -14.37 3.19
N THR A 92 -17.82 -14.68 4.47
CA THR A 92 -17.76 -13.75 5.63
C THR A 92 -18.48 -12.44 5.36
N SER A 93 -19.72 -12.26 5.86
CA SER A 93 -20.41 -10.97 5.77
C SER A 93 -19.44 -9.88 6.24
N ALA A 94 -18.91 -9.09 5.30
CA ALA A 94 -18.05 -7.99 5.67
C ALA A 94 -18.85 -7.16 6.68
N PRO A 95 -18.25 -6.73 7.81
CA PRO A 95 -19.00 -6.01 8.84
C PRO A 95 -19.74 -4.80 8.27
N VAL A 96 -19.25 -4.28 7.14
CA VAL A 96 -19.81 -3.14 6.41
C VAL A 96 -19.97 -3.53 4.92
N PRO A 97 -21.13 -3.26 4.31
CA PRO A 97 -21.32 -3.39 2.87
C PRO A 97 -20.34 -2.51 2.07
N ILE A 98 -19.87 -3.01 0.93
CA ILE A 98 -18.91 -2.28 0.08
C ILE A 98 -19.45 -0.93 -0.42
N GLU A 99 -20.75 -0.84 -0.67
CA GLU A 99 -21.40 0.39 -1.11
C GLU A 99 -21.35 1.46 -0.01
N LEU A 100 -21.75 1.10 1.21
CA LEU A 100 -21.68 1.98 2.37
C LEU A 100 -20.23 2.43 2.65
N LEU A 101 -19.25 1.52 2.53
CA LEU A 101 -17.84 1.86 2.74
C LEU A 101 -17.34 2.90 1.72
N ARG A 102 -17.75 2.76 0.44
CA ARG A 102 -17.39 3.71 -0.63
C ARG A 102 -17.98 5.10 -0.36
N GLU A 103 -19.26 5.16 -0.02
CA GLU A 103 -19.93 6.42 0.33
C GLU A 103 -19.30 7.06 1.57
N TYR A 104 -18.99 6.27 2.59
CA TYR A 104 -18.35 6.74 3.81
C TYR A 104 -16.96 7.35 3.54
N ILE A 105 -16.13 6.71 2.72
CA ILE A 105 -14.82 7.24 2.33
C ILE A 105 -14.98 8.54 1.54
N ALA A 106 -15.95 8.62 0.62
CA ALA A 106 -16.21 9.83 -0.14
C ALA A 106 -16.63 11.00 0.78
N TYR A 107 -17.54 10.74 1.72
CA TYR A 107 -17.97 11.71 2.74
C TYR A 107 -16.79 12.17 3.59
N ALA A 108 -16.00 11.24 4.13
CA ALA A 108 -14.85 11.56 4.97
C ALA A 108 -13.82 12.43 4.23
N ARG A 109 -13.55 12.15 2.95
CA ARG A 109 -12.64 12.96 2.12
C ARG A 109 -13.17 14.37 1.84
N ALA A 110 -14.49 14.56 1.79
CA ALA A 110 -15.11 15.85 1.49
C ALA A 110 -15.31 16.72 2.74
N THR A 111 -15.62 16.12 3.89
CA THR A 111 -16.05 16.85 5.08
C THR A 111 -14.96 16.92 6.17
N CYS A 112 -14.15 15.87 6.34
CA CYS A 112 -13.20 15.78 7.44
C CYS A 112 -11.82 16.32 7.03
N HIS A 113 -11.38 17.40 7.69
CA HIS A 113 -10.05 17.99 7.50
C HIS A 113 -9.31 18.03 8.84
N PRO A 114 -8.73 16.90 9.29
CA PRO A 114 -8.08 16.82 10.59
C PRO A 114 -6.89 17.78 10.66
N LYS A 115 -6.77 18.47 11.79
CA LYS A 115 -5.64 19.37 12.09
C LYS A 115 -4.79 18.76 13.19
N LEU A 116 -3.49 18.90 13.06
CA LEU A 116 -2.53 18.41 14.04
C LEU A 116 -2.67 19.23 15.32
N THR A 117 -2.92 18.57 16.45
CA THR A 117 -2.89 19.22 17.76
C THR A 117 -1.44 19.45 18.20
N PRO A 118 -1.16 20.46 19.04
CA PRO A 118 0.21 20.73 19.51
C PRO A 118 0.84 19.53 20.21
N GLU A 119 0.05 18.79 21.00
CA GLU A 119 0.52 17.57 21.67
C GLU A 119 0.90 16.46 20.67
N ALA A 120 0.11 16.27 19.61
CA ALA A 120 0.41 15.29 18.56
C ALA A 120 1.67 15.71 17.77
N ALA A 121 1.85 17.00 17.50
CA ALA A 121 3.04 17.54 16.86
C ALA A 121 4.31 17.21 17.65
N GLN A 122 4.27 17.41 18.97
CA GLN A 122 5.42 17.14 19.83
C GLN A 122 5.73 15.65 19.91
N LYS A 123 4.70 14.78 19.98
CA LYS A 123 4.88 13.33 19.95
C LYS A 123 5.50 12.86 18.63
N LEU A 124 5.04 13.38 17.49
CA LEU A 124 5.60 13.07 16.18
C LEU A 124 7.06 13.54 16.07
N ALA A 125 7.37 14.76 16.51
CA ALA A 125 8.73 15.28 16.51
C ALA A 125 9.68 14.42 17.35
N ASN A 126 9.23 13.95 18.51
CA ASN A 126 10.00 13.04 19.34
C ASN A 126 10.20 11.69 18.65
N ALA A 127 9.14 11.10 18.09
CA ALA A 127 9.22 9.82 17.39
C ALA A 127 10.22 9.86 16.21
N CYS A 128 10.19 10.91 15.40
CA CYS A 128 11.10 11.06 14.26
C CYS A 128 12.57 11.31 14.65
N ARG A 129 12.87 11.72 15.90
CA ARG A 129 14.26 11.84 16.37
C ARG A 129 14.89 10.50 16.73
N TYR A 130 14.08 9.48 17.00
CA TYR A 130 14.53 8.14 17.41
C TYR A 130 14.41 7.09 16.31
N ALA A 131 13.93 7.48 15.12
CA ALA A 131 13.86 6.66 13.91
C ALA A 131 15.09 6.92 13.03
#